data_AF-A0A8X7XLG7-F1
#
_entry.id   AF-A0A8X7XLG7-F1
#
_cell.length_a   1.000
_cell.length_b   1.000
_cell.length_c   1.000
_cell.angle_alpha   90.00
_cell.angle_beta   90.00
_cell.angle_gamma   90.00
#
_symmetry.space_group_name_H-M   'P 1'
#
loop_
_entity.id
_entity.type
_entity.pdbx_description
1 polymer ?
#
loop_
_entity_poly.entity_id
_entity_poly.type
_entity_poly.pdbx_seq_one_letter_code
_entity_poly.pdbx_strand_id
1 'polypeptide(L)'
;MTTAALVFYNATGPDGKLSGAQAKELLLTQFQVFTLGQENKPKYKEILADLEEKENTLDMEDFMVLLISIMVMSDMMQQIQAVKVVG
;
A
#
# COMPACT_ATOMS: atom_id res chain seq x y z
N MET A 1 3.75 7.38 9.45
CA MET A 1 2.55 8.17 9.07
C MET A 1 2.92 9.44 8.32
N THR A 2 3.79 10.31 8.86
CA THR A 2 4.21 11.57 8.19
C THR A 2 4.73 11.37 6.76
N THR A 3 5.58 10.35 6.54
CA THR A 3 6.11 10.04 5.20
C THR A 3 5.03 9.54 4.23
N ALA A 4 4.07 8.73 4.70
CA ALA A 4 3.00 8.18 3.85
C ALA A 4 1.99 9.27 3.45
N ALA A 5 1.61 10.14 4.39
CA ALA A 5 0.75 11.28 4.10
C ALA A 5 1.37 12.22 3.07
N LEU A 6 2.67 12.54 3.21
CA LEU A 6 3.38 13.39 2.26
C LEU A 6 3.45 12.75 0.86
N VAL A 7 3.74 11.44 0.78
CA VAL A 7 3.77 10.71 -0.49
C VAL A 7 2.39 10.72 -1.17
N PHE A 8 1.32 10.50 -0.39
CA PHE A 8 -0.05 10.58 -0.89
C PHE A 8 -0.36 11.96 -1.48
N TYR A 9 -0.15 13.04 -0.72
CA TYR A 9 -0.44 14.40 -1.18
C TYR A 9 0.37 14.81 -2.41
N ASN A 10 1.61 14.34 -2.55
CA ASN A 10 2.43 14.61 -3.71
C ASN A 10 1.96 13.88 -4.99
N ALA A 11 1.20 12.80 -4.83
CA ALA A 11 0.69 12.00 -5.94
C ALA A 11 -0.76 12.32 -6.30
N THR A 12 -1.56 12.86 -5.37
CA THR A 12 -2.96 13.22 -5.61
C THR A 12 -3.13 14.45 -6.48
N GLY A 13 -4.19 14.44 -7.31
CA GLY A 13 -4.61 15.59 -8.09
C GLY A 13 -5.39 16.63 -7.26
N PRO A 14 -5.94 17.69 -7.91
CA PRO A 14 -6.70 18.75 -7.25
C PRO A 14 -7.96 18.27 -6.51
N ASP A 15 -8.47 17.08 -6.84
CA ASP A 15 -9.59 16.41 -6.18
C ASP A 15 -9.20 15.69 -4.87
N GLY A 16 -7.90 15.65 -4.54
CA GLY A 16 -7.38 15.03 -3.33
C GLY A 16 -7.45 13.50 -3.33
N LYS A 17 -7.59 12.88 -4.50
CA LYS A 17 -7.71 11.42 -4.65
C LYS A 17 -6.61 10.84 -5.52
N LEU A 18 -6.35 9.55 -5.32
CA LEU A 18 -5.53 8.74 -6.20
C LEU A 18 -6.44 7.96 -7.14
N SER A 19 -6.11 7.94 -8.43
CA SER A 19 -6.58 6.85 -9.28
C SER A 19 -5.95 5.54 -8.83
N GLY A 20 -6.63 4.42 -9.06
CA GLY A 20 -6.09 3.12 -8.69
C GLY A 20 -4.77 2.79 -9.41
N ALA A 21 -4.55 3.32 -10.63
CA ALA A 21 -3.25 3.25 -11.30
C ALA A 21 -2.13 3.96 -10.52
N GLN A 22 -2.37 5.17 -9.99
CA GLN A 22 -1.41 5.89 -9.15
C GLN A 22 -1.18 5.16 -7.82
N ALA A 23 -2.24 4.63 -7.20
CA ALA A 23 -2.10 3.85 -5.96
C ALA A 23 -1.24 2.59 -6.19
N LYS A 24 -1.45 1.87 -7.30
CA LYS A 24 -0.61 0.74 -7.72
C LYS A 24 0.84 1.16 -7.93
N GLU A 25 1.09 2.27 -8.62
CA GLU A 25 2.45 2.78 -8.82
C GLU A 25 3.15 3.10 -7.50
N LEU A 26 2.45 3.75 -6.55
CA LEU A 26 3.00 4.04 -5.23
C LEU A 26 3.35 2.77 -4.45
N LEU A 27 2.50 1.74 -4.50
CA LEU A 27 2.78 0.45 -3.88
C LEU A 27 4.07 -0.17 -4.44
N LEU A 28 4.24 -0.13 -5.77
CA LEU A 28 5.37 -0.73 -6.46
C LEU A 28 6.67 0.09 -6.37
N THR A 29 6.61 1.36 -5.98
CA THR A 29 7.78 2.26 -5.96
C THR A 29 8.12 2.73 -4.54
N GLN A 30 7.21 3.45 -3.89
CA GLN A 30 7.45 4.11 -2.61
C GLN A 30 7.18 3.21 -1.40
N PHE A 31 6.37 2.16 -1.56
CA PHE A 31 5.97 1.27 -0.47
C PHE A 31 6.41 -0.18 -0.67
N GLN A 32 7.47 -0.43 -1.44
CA GLN A 32 7.99 -1.79 -1.69
C GLN A 32 8.27 -2.60 -0.43
N VAL A 33 8.73 -1.94 0.65
CA VAL A 33 8.98 -2.61 1.94
C VAL A 33 7.70 -3.22 2.53
N PHE A 34 6.55 -2.61 2.26
CA PHE A 34 5.25 -3.05 2.77
C PHE A 34 4.73 -4.25 1.97
N THR A 35 5.16 -4.41 0.72
CA THR A 35 4.74 -5.50 -0.18
C THR A 35 5.66 -6.72 -0.12
N LEU A 36 6.69 -6.69 0.74
CA LEU A 36 7.72 -7.73 0.80
C LEU A 36 7.10 -9.13 1.05
N GLY A 37 7.40 -10.05 0.15
CA GLY A 37 6.91 -11.44 0.21
C GLY A 37 5.45 -11.59 -0.23
N GLN A 38 4.82 -10.54 -0.77
CA GLN A 38 3.47 -10.58 -1.34
C GLN A 38 3.46 -10.68 -2.87
N GLU A 39 4.57 -10.43 -3.55
CA GLU A 39 4.64 -10.18 -4.99
C GLU A 39 4.05 -11.32 -5.84
N ASN A 40 4.16 -12.55 -5.36
CA ASN A 40 3.65 -13.74 -6.02
C ASN A 40 2.36 -14.29 -5.39
N LYS A 41 1.87 -13.71 -4.30
CA LYS A 41 0.69 -14.22 -3.59
C LYS A 41 -0.60 -13.86 -4.37
N PRO A 42 -1.53 -14.82 -4.56
CA PRO A 42 -2.76 -14.60 -5.34
C PRO A 42 -3.55 -13.38 -4.87
N LYS A 43 -3.75 -13.24 -3.55
CA LYS A 43 -4.51 -12.13 -2.95
C LYS A 43 -3.89 -10.76 -3.22
N TYR A 44 -2.56 -10.65 -3.29
CA TYR A 44 -1.90 -9.40 -3.65
C TYR A 44 -2.12 -9.04 -5.12
N LYS A 45 -2.09 -10.04 -6.01
CA LYS A 45 -2.40 -9.83 -7.43
C LYS A 45 -3.85 -9.42 -7.67
N GLU A 46 -4.79 -10.00 -6.92
CA GLU A 46 -6.20 -9.59 -6.92
C GLU A 46 -6.33 -8.12 -6.52
N ILE A 47 -5.72 -7.71 -5.40
CA ILE A 47 -5.71 -6.30 -4.97
C ILE A 47 -5.15 -5.37 -6.06
N LEU A 48 -4.04 -5.74 -6.71
CA LEU A 48 -3.48 -4.92 -7.78
C LEU A 48 -4.40 -4.86 -9.02
N ALA A 49 -5.15 -5.92 -9.31
CA ALA A 49 -6.12 -5.94 -10.41
C ALA A 49 -7.36 -5.08 -10.10
N ASP A 50 -7.85 -5.14 -8.85
CA ASP A 50 -8.97 -4.32 -8.39
C ASP A 50 -8.63 -2.82 -8.45
N LEU A 51 -7.35 -2.45 -8.21
CA LEU A 51 -6.86 -1.09 -8.38
C LEU A 51 -6.82 -0.66 -9.86
N GLU A 52 -6.75 -1.58 -10.82
CA GLU A 52 -6.74 -1.24 -12.24
C GLU A 52 -8.14 -1.12 -12.86
N GLU A 53 -9.21 -1.40 -12.09
CA GLU A 53 -10.56 -1.13 -12.55
C GLU A 53 -10.81 0.38 -12.75
N LYS A 54 -11.50 0.67 -13.86
CA LYS A 54 -11.56 2.00 -14.51
C LYS A 54 -12.19 3.12 -13.69
N GLU A 55 -12.79 2.82 -12.54
CA GLU A 55 -13.49 3.77 -11.66
C GLU A 55 -12.92 3.80 -10.23
N ASN A 56 -11.86 3.03 -9.94
CA ASN A 56 -11.34 2.94 -8.60
C ASN A 56 -10.55 4.22 -8.25
N THR A 57 -11.08 5.01 -7.32
CA THR A 57 -10.40 6.18 -6.75
C THR A 57 -10.31 6.01 -5.24
N LEU A 58 -9.16 6.34 -4.69
CA LEU A 58 -8.88 6.21 -3.28
C LEU A 58 -8.68 7.59 -2.68
N ASP A 59 -9.45 7.90 -1.64
CA ASP A 59 -9.08 8.99 -0.76
C ASP A 59 -7.97 8.55 0.21
N MET A 60 -7.58 9.44 1.11
CA MET A 60 -6.48 9.16 2.05
C MET A 60 -6.81 8.02 3.00
N GLU A 61 -8.07 7.89 3.44
CA GLU A 61 -8.47 6.83 4.35
C GLU A 61 -8.43 5.48 3.63
N ASP A 62 -9.03 5.40 2.44
CA ASP A 62 -9.01 4.20 1.60
C ASP A 62 -7.59 3.73 1.31
N PHE A 63 -6.70 4.66 0.93
CA PHE A 63 -5.30 4.35 0.65
C PHE A 63 -4.55 3.86 1.90
N MET A 64 -4.80 4.46 3.06
CA MET A 64 -4.16 4.03 4.31
C MET A 64 -4.65 2.64 4.75
N VAL A 65 -5.94 2.35 4.59
CA VAL A 65 -6.51 1.02 4.86
C VAL A 65 -5.88 -0.02 3.95
N LEU A 66 -5.77 0.25 2.66
CA LEU A 66 -5.08 -0.60 1.68
C LEU A 66 -3.62 -0.86 2.10
N LEU A 67 -2.87 0.20 2.40
CA LEU A 67 -1.45 0.12 2.73
C LEU A 67 -1.21 -0.71 4.00
N ILE A 68 -2.03 -0.51 5.03
CA ILE A 68 -1.96 -1.29 6.28
C ILE A 68 -2.37 -2.74 6.05
N SER A 69 -3.42 -2.98 5.26
CA SER A 69 -3.86 -4.34 4.92
C SER A 69 -2.75 -5.13 4.24
N ILE A 70 -2.04 -4.52 3.28
CA ILE A 70 -0.89 -5.12 2.61
C ILE A 70 0.26 -5.37 3.60
N MET A 71 0.59 -4.40 4.46
CA MET A 71 1.61 -4.58 5.51
C MET A 71 1.28 -5.75 6.44
N VAL A 72 0.03 -5.89 6.86
CA VAL A 72 -0.39 -6.96 7.78
C VAL A 72 -0.24 -8.34 7.13
N MET A 73 -0.48 -8.44 5.82
CA MET A 73 -0.28 -9.68 5.08
C MET A 73 1.20 -9.96 4.77
N SER A 74 2.06 -8.93 4.81
CA SER A 74 3.46 -9.02 4.41
C SER A 74 4.37 -9.62 5.47
N ASP A 75 5.51 -10.12 5.00
CA ASP A 75 6.49 -10.77 5.87
C ASP A 75 7.17 -9.73 6.80
N MET A 76 6.95 -8.43 6.55
CA MET A 76 7.36 -7.32 7.41
C MET A 76 6.82 -7.45 8.83
N MET A 77 5.57 -7.91 9.03
CA MET A 77 5.02 -8.10 10.37
C MET A 77 5.78 -9.18 11.16
N GLN A 78 6.22 -10.24 10.49
CA GLN A 78 7.05 -11.28 11.11
C GLN A 78 8.42 -10.71 11.50
N GLN A 79 9.01 -9.84 10.66
CA GLN A 79 10.26 -9.16 11.00
C GLN A 79 10.10 -8.22 12.20
N ILE A 80 9.03 -7.42 12.26
CA ILE A 80 8.72 -6.54 13.41
C ILE A 80 8.55 -7.36 14.69
N GLN A 81 7.86 -8.50 14.62
CA GLN A 81 7.66 -9.38 15.76
C GLN A 81 8.96 -10.08 16.20
N ALA A 82 9.81 -10.48 15.24
CA ALA A 82 11.09 -11.12 15.53
C ALA A 82 12.05 -10.18 16.29
N VAL A 83 12.04 -8.88 16.00
CA VAL A 83 12.84 -7.87 16.72
C VAL A 83 12.41 -7.73 18.20
N LYS A 84 11.16 -8.05 18.55
CA LYS A 84 10.68 -7.97 19.94
C LYS A 84 11.16 -9.12 20.84
N VAL A 85 11.83 -10.15 20.31
CA VAL A 85 12.25 -11.35 21.09
C VAL A 85 13.64 -11.19 21.73
N VAL A 86 14.29 -10.03 21.59
CA VAL A 86 15.48 -9.69 22.38
C VAL A 86 15.08 -8.64 23.42
N GLY A 87 14.47 -9.10 24.50
CA GLY A 87 14.08 -8.30 25.67
C GLY A 87 14.17 -9.15 26.93
#